data_AF-A0A964LL10-F1
#
_entry.id   AF-A0A964LL10-F1
#
_cell.length_a   1.000
_cell.length_b   1.000
_cell.length_c   1.000
_cell.angle_alpha   90.00
_cell.angle_beta   90.00
_cell.angle_gamma   90.00
#
_symmetry.space_group_name_H-M   'P 1'
#
loop_
_entity.id
_entity.type
_entity.pdbx_description
1 polymer ?
#
loop_
_entity_poly.entity_id
_entity_poly.type
_entity_poly.pdbx_seq_one_letter_code
_entity_poly.pdbx_strand_id
1 'polypeptide(L)'
;MTADRRTIPLVALLGTSLGALFVHAILALKLGEEYAIPVTIIGAIGAVVVLRGPLGQAIAERIRGGTGSELPPEQVLNELDDLRSRLTELEERTDFSERMLAQRRESDSERL
;
A
#
# COMPACT_ATOMS: atom_id res chain seq x y z
N MET A 1 13.99 -2.22 -30.00
CA MET A 1 14.63 -1.41 -28.96
C MET A 1 13.86 -0.10 -28.84
N THR A 2 12.71 -0.13 -28.17
CA THR A 2 11.78 1.00 -28.02
C THR A 2 11.94 1.54 -26.61
N ALA A 3 12.61 2.68 -26.49
CA ALA A 3 12.81 3.37 -25.22
C ALA A 3 11.46 3.88 -24.70
N ASP A 4 11.08 3.37 -23.54
CA ASP A 4 9.87 3.75 -22.81
C ASP A 4 9.93 5.23 -22.41
N ARG A 5 9.03 6.02 -22.99
CA ARG A 5 8.94 7.49 -22.86
C ARG A 5 7.98 7.90 -21.71
N ARG A 6 7.54 6.97 -20.86
CA ARG A 6 6.45 7.21 -19.89
C ARG A 6 6.91 7.50 -18.45
N THR A 7 8.20 7.38 -18.11
CA THR A 7 8.68 7.52 -16.72
C THR A 7 9.14 8.93 -16.32
N ILE A 8 9.18 9.87 -17.26
CA ILE A 8 9.71 11.23 -17.05
C ILE A 8 8.77 12.20 -16.28
N PRO A 9 7.42 12.06 -16.20
CA PRO A 9 6.62 13.12 -15.61
C PRO A 9 6.73 13.18 -14.08
N LEU A 10 7.00 12.06 -13.39
CA LEU A 10 6.92 12.02 -11.93
C LEU A 10 8.16 12.58 -11.22
N VAL A 11 9.35 12.29 -11.75
CA VAL A 11 10.63 12.80 -11.19
C VAL A 11 10.77 14.30 -11.44
N ALA A 12 10.29 14.77 -12.60
CA ALA A 12 10.22 16.19 -12.91
C ALA A 12 9.28 16.94 -11.95
N LEU A 13 8.11 16.36 -11.62
CA LEU A 13 7.14 16.96 -10.71
C LEU A 13 7.66 17.03 -9.26
N LEU A 14 8.32 15.96 -8.80
CA LEU A 14 8.93 15.91 -7.46
C LEU A 14 10.10 16.90 -7.32
N GLY A 15 10.93 17.00 -8.37
CA GLY A 15 12.04 17.96 -8.44
C GLY A 15 11.57 19.42 -8.44
N THR A 16 10.49 19.73 -9.16
CA THR A 16 9.90 21.08 -9.15
C THR A 16 9.30 21.46 -7.80
N SER A 17 8.71 20.51 -7.07
CA SER A 17 8.13 20.76 -5.75
C SER A 17 9.19 21.04 -4.69
N LEU A 18 10.34 20.35 -4.75
CA LEU A 18 11.45 20.57 -3.82
C LEU A 18 12.11 21.94 -4.07
N GLY A 19 12.26 22.32 -5.34
CA GLY A 19 12.77 23.64 -5.74
C GLY A 19 11.86 24.78 -5.30
N ALA A 20 10.53 24.62 -5.45
CA ALA A 20 9.57 25.62 -5.00
C ALA A 20 9.58 25.84 -3.48
N LEU A 21 9.69 24.75 -2.69
CA LEU A 21 9.83 24.82 -1.24
C LEU A 21 11.15 25.50 -0.83
N PHE A 22 12.24 25.21 -1.54
CA PHE A 22 13.55 25.81 -1.27
C PHE A 22 13.58 27.31 -1.59
N VAL A 23 13.00 27.71 -2.73
CA VAL A 23 12.83 29.13 -3.08
C VAL A 23 11.95 29.83 -2.07
N HIS A 24 10.84 29.21 -1.64
CA HIS A 24 9.96 29.77 -0.63
C HIS A 24 10.68 29.96 0.72
N ALA A 25 11.49 28.99 1.16
CA ALA A 25 12.28 29.08 2.38
C ALA A 25 13.32 30.22 2.32
N ILE A 26 14.03 30.37 1.20
CA ILE A 26 14.99 31.48 1.00
C ILE A 26 14.27 32.84 1.04
N LEU A 27 13.09 32.92 0.43
CA LEU A 27 12.32 34.15 0.33
C LEU A 27 11.72 34.55 1.70
N ALA A 28 11.25 33.57 2.49
CA ALA A 28 10.79 33.79 3.86
C ALA A 28 11.92 34.27 4.78
N LEU A 29 13.13 33.73 4.64
CA LEU A 29 14.30 34.16 5.42
C LEU A 29 14.78 35.57 5.07
N LYS A 30 14.58 36.03 3.83
CA LYS A 30 15.00 37.36 3.38
C LYS A 30 13.97 38.46 3.57
N LEU A 31 12.67 38.15 3.50
CA LEU A 31 11.59 39.16 3.49
C LEU A 31 10.80 39.26 4.80
N GLY A 32 11.04 38.39 5.78
CA GLY A 32 10.36 38.42 7.08
C GLY A 32 8.96 37.77 7.06
N GLU A 33 8.36 37.59 8.23
CA GLU A 33 7.10 36.85 8.41
C GLU A 33 5.92 37.44 7.63
N GLU A 34 5.93 38.75 7.38
CA GLU A 34 4.86 39.46 6.67
C GLU A 34 4.63 38.92 5.24
N TYR A 35 5.67 38.37 4.62
CA TYR A 35 5.58 37.75 3.30
C TYR A 35 5.26 36.24 3.37
N ALA A 36 5.75 35.55 4.39
CA ALA A 36 5.61 34.10 4.53
C ALA A 36 4.16 33.67 4.71
N ILE A 37 3.39 34.41 5.51
CA ILE A 37 2.01 34.08 5.85
C ILE A 37 1.08 34.07 4.62
N PRO A 38 0.97 35.13 3.80
CA PRO A 38 0.06 35.11 2.64
C PRO A 38 0.45 34.09 1.58
N VAL A 39 1.75 33.89 1.34
CA VAL A 39 2.24 32.93 0.34
C VAL A 39 1.97 31.49 0.76
N THR A 40 2.17 31.16 2.04
CA THR A 40 1.84 29.82 2.55
C THR A 40 0.34 29.54 2.47
N ILE A 41 -0.51 30.52 2.79
CA ILE A 41 -1.97 30.39 2.68
C ILE A 41 -2.39 30.12 1.23
N ILE A 42 -1.92 30.93 0.27
CA ILE A 42 -2.24 30.75 -1.15
C ILE A 42 -1.71 29.40 -1.66
N GLY A 43 -0.47 29.05 -1.28
CA GLY A 43 0.13 27.76 -1.62
C GLY A 43 -0.67 26.57 -1.07
N ALA A 44 -1.12 26.64 0.18
CA ALA A 44 -1.94 25.60 0.80
C ALA A 44 -3.30 25.43 0.10
N ILE A 45 -3.97 26.54 -0.24
CA ILE A 45 -5.22 26.50 -0.99
C ILE A 45 -5.00 25.89 -2.38
N GLY A 46 -3.96 26.33 -3.09
CA GLY A 46 -3.60 25.77 -4.39
C GLY A 46 -3.30 24.27 -4.32
N ALA A 47 -2.56 23.83 -3.30
CA ALA A 47 -2.28 22.42 -3.07
C ALA A 47 -3.57 21.61 -2.83
N VAL A 48 -4.50 22.11 -2.00
CA VAL A 48 -5.78 21.43 -1.75
C VAL A 48 -6.62 21.32 -3.02
N VAL A 49 -6.68 22.36 -3.85
CA VAL A 49 -7.43 22.34 -5.12
C VAL A 49 -6.84 21.31 -6.10
N VAL A 50 -5.52 21.31 -6.25
CA VAL A 50 -4.82 20.36 -7.13
C VAL A 50 -4.98 18.92 -6.62
N LEU A 51 -4.88 18.70 -5.31
CA LEU A 51 -5.02 17.39 -4.68
C LEU A 51 -6.48 16.90 -4.65
N ARG A 52 -7.46 17.80 -4.72
CA ARG A 52 -8.88 17.44 -4.93
C ARG A 52 -9.24 17.22 -6.41
N GLY A 53 -8.38 17.64 -7.33
CA GLY A 53 -8.58 17.50 -8.76
C GLY A 53 -8.15 16.13 -9.34
N PRO A 54 -8.10 16.02 -10.67
CA PRO A 54 -7.71 14.78 -11.38
C PRO A 54 -6.30 14.30 -11.02
N LEU A 55 -5.39 15.23 -10.71
CA LEU A 55 -4.01 14.90 -10.34
C LEU A 55 -3.94 14.22 -8.98
N GLY A 56 -4.70 14.72 -8.00
CA GLY A 56 -4.78 14.08 -6.69
C GLY A 56 -5.51 12.74 -6.72
N GLN A 57 -6.52 12.57 -7.58
CA GLN A 57 -7.13 11.27 -7.83
C GLN A 57 -6.11 10.28 -8.43
N ALA A 58 -5.31 10.69 -9.42
CA ALA A 58 -4.29 9.83 -10.00
C ALA A 58 -3.18 9.43 -9.00
N ILE A 59 -2.80 10.34 -8.10
CA ILE A 59 -1.83 10.06 -7.03
C ILE A 59 -2.47 9.14 -5.97
N ALA A 60 -3.72 9.40 -5.57
CA ALA A 60 -4.45 8.55 -4.63
C ALA A 60 -4.66 7.14 -5.19
N GLU A 61 -4.91 7.01 -6.49
CA GLU A 61 -5.01 5.75 -7.20
C GLU A 61 -3.68 4.99 -7.20
N ARG A 62 -2.58 5.70 -7.46
CA ARG A 62 -1.24 5.12 -7.39
C ARG A 62 -0.84 4.68 -5.98
N ILE A 63 -1.29 5.41 -4.95
CA ILE A 63 -1.05 5.03 -3.55
C ILE A 63 -1.96 3.86 -3.15
N ARG A 64 -3.24 3.86 -3.56
CA ARG A 64 -4.20 2.77 -3.30
C ARG A 64 -3.80 1.46 -3.98
N GLY A 65 -3.35 1.53 -5.23
CA GLY A 65 -2.79 0.39 -5.96
C GLY A 65 -1.56 -0.25 -5.32
N GLY A 66 -1.00 0.36 -4.26
CA GLY A 66 0.08 -0.22 -3.45
C GLY A 66 -0.35 -0.81 -2.09
N THR A 67 -1.56 -0.55 -1.59
CA THR A 67 -1.91 -0.88 -0.18
C THR A 67 -3.31 -1.42 0.08
N GLY A 68 -4.18 -1.59 -0.92
CA GLY A 68 -5.51 -2.14 -0.68
C GLY A 68 -6.07 -2.79 -1.91
N SER A 69 -6.30 -4.10 -1.83
CA SER A 69 -7.09 -4.83 -2.80
C SER A 69 -8.42 -4.09 -3.03
N GLU A 70 -8.74 -3.73 -4.27
CA GLU A 70 -10.03 -3.15 -4.68
C GLU A 70 -11.20 -4.16 -4.60
N LEU A 71 -10.99 -5.31 -3.95
CA LEU A 71 -12.04 -6.28 -3.75
C LEU A 71 -13.05 -5.71 -2.73
N PRO A 72 -14.35 -5.71 -3.05
CA PRO A 72 -15.39 -5.37 -2.09
C PRO A 72 -15.21 -6.16 -0.79
N PRO A 73 -15.52 -5.57 0.38
CA PRO A 73 -15.37 -6.26 1.67
C PRO A 73 -16.04 -7.64 1.69
N GLU A 74 -17.17 -7.82 1.00
CA GLU A 74 -17.81 -9.13 0.86
C GLU A 74 -16.94 -10.18 0.14
N GLN A 75 -16.18 -9.81 -0.88
CA GLN A 75 -15.31 -10.76 -1.60
C GLN A 75 -14.12 -11.19 -0.75
N VAL A 76 -13.56 -10.27 0.04
CA VAL A 76 -12.48 -10.58 0.99
C VAL A 76 -12.96 -11.55 2.08
N LEU A 77 -14.19 -11.35 2.57
CA LEU A 77 -14.78 -12.24 3.57
C LEU A 77 -15.05 -13.63 2.98
N ASN A 78 -15.58 -13.70 1.76
CA ASN A 78 -15.81 -14.98 1.09
C ASN A 78 -14.50 -15.75 0.82
N GLU A 79 -13.44 -15.05 0.42
CA GLU A 79 -12.13 -15.67 0.21
C GLU A 79 -11.51 -16.15 1.53
N LEU A 80 -11.70 -15.40 2.63
CA LEU A 80 -11.31 -15.84 3.97
C LEU A 80 -12.06 -17.10 4.41
N ASP A 81 -13.36 -17.18 4.16
CA ASP A 81 -14.17 -18.34 4.53
C ASP A 81 -13.81 -19.59 3.70
N ASP A 82 -13.53 -19.44 2.41
CA ASP A 82 -13.00 -20.52 1.58
C ASP A 82 -11.62 -20.99 2.09
N LEU A 83 -10.75 -20.05 2.46
CA LEU A 83 -9.43 -20.38 3.02
C LEU A 83 -9.55 -21.12 4.37
N ARG A 84 -10.46 -20.69 5.25
CA ARG A 84 -10.77 -21.37 6.51
C ARG A 84 -11.27 -22.79 6.26
N SER A 85 -12.16 -22.99 5.30
CA SER A 85 -12.66 -24.32 4.95
C SER A 85 -11.53 -25.25 4.52
N ARG A 86 -10.60 -24.76 3.68
CA ARG A 86 -9.43 -25.54 3.24
C ARG A 86 -8.47 -25.84 4.38
N LEU A 87 -8.31 -24.92 5.33
CA LEU A 87 -7.50 -25.17 6.53
C LEU A 87 -8.10 -26.26 7.40
N THR A 88 -9.41 -26.26 7.64
CA THR A 88 -10.09 -27.32 8.41
C THR A 88 -9.87 -28.70 7.77
N GLU A 89 -10.01 -28.81 6.45
CA GLU A 89 -9.73 -30.08 5.74
C GLU A 89 -8.27 -30.53 5.89
N LEU A 90 -7.32 -29.60 5.85
CA LEU A 90 -5.90 -29.89 6.06
C LEU A 90 -5.60 -30.34 7.50
N GLU A 91 -6.26 -29.73 8.48
CA GLU A 91 -6.15 -30.11 9.89
C GLU A 91 -6.64 -31.54 10.11
N GLU A 92 -7.80 -31.91 9.55
CA GLU A 92 -8.35 -33.27 9.64
C GLU A 92 -7.43 -34.31 9.01
N ARG A 93 -6.86 -34.02 7.84
CA ARG A 93 -5.91 -34.93 7.17
C ARG A 93 -4.61 -35.10 7.95
N THR A 94 -4.16 -34.04 8.61
CA THR A 94 -2.95 -34.06 9.43
C THR A 94 -3.18 -34.87 10.70
N ASP A 95 -4.28 -34.62 11.40
CA ASP A 95 -4.67 -35.38 12.59
C ASP A 95 -4.88 -36.87 12.27
N PHE A 96 -5.48 -37.18 11.11
CA PHE A 96 -5.59 -38.57 10.65
C PHE A 96 -4.22 -39.22 10.44
N SER A 97 -3.29 -38.50 9.82
CA SER A 97 -1.93 -38.99 9.60
C SER A 97 -1.19 -39.23 10.92
N GLU A 98 -1.39 -38.36 11.90
CA GLU A 98 -0.84 -38.51 13.24
C GLU A 98 -1.38 -39.76 13.94
N ARG A 99 -2.70 -39.96 13.91
CA ARG A 99 -3.34 -41.15 14.48
C ARG A 99 -2.86 -42.45 13.81
N MET A 100 -2.70 -42.45 12.49
CA MET A 100 -2.17 -43.61 11.75
C MET A 100 -0.70 -43.91 12.10
N LEU A 101 0.13 -42.88 12.27
CA LEU A 101 1.53 -43.04 12.67
C LEU A 101 1.64 -43.52 14.12
N ALA A 102 0.80 -43.03 15.03
CA ALA A 102 0.73 -43.49 16.41
C ALA A 102 0.36 -44.98 16.48
N GLN A 103 -0.69 -45.40 15.75
CA GLN A 103 -1.11 -46.80 15.68
C GLN A 103 0.01 -47.72 15.17
N ARG A 104 0.78 -47.27 14.18
CA ARG A 104 1.92 -48.03 13.65
C ARG A 104 3.01 -48.21 14.69
N ARG A 105 3.37 -47.14 15.42
CA ARG A 105 4.40 -47.21 16.48
C ARG A 105 4.01 -48.15 17.61
N GLU A 106 2.74 -48.14 18.02
CA GLU A 106 2.24 -49.05 19.06
C GLU A 106 2.33 -50.51 18.60
N SER A 107 1.91 -50.80 17.36
CA SER A 107 2.00 -52.18 16.80
C SER A 107 3.43 -52.70 16.65
N ASP A 108 4.41 -51.82 16.41
CA ASP A 108 5.82 -52.18 16.36
C ASP A 108 6.39 -52.41 17.77
N SER A 109 5.90 -51.69 18.78
CA SER A 109 6.33 -51.85 20.18
C SER A 109 5.79 -53.11 20.84
N GLU A 110 4.59 -53.56 20.50
CA GLU A 110 4.01 -54.82 21.02
C GLU A 110 4.63 -56.08 20.41
N ARG A 111 5.41 -55.95 19.32
CA ARG A 111 6.08 -57.06 18.63
C ARG A 111 7.50 -57.35 19.10
N LEU A 112 8.05 -56.51 19.99
CA LEU A 112 9.38 -56.64 20.59
C LEU A 112 9.28 -57.21 22.02
#